data_AF-A0AAD9Z9U5-F1
#
_entry.id   AF-A0AAD9Z9U5-F1
#
_cell.length_a   1.000
_cell.length_b   1.000
_cell.length_c   1.000
_cell.angle_alpha   90.00
_cell.angle_beta   90.00
_cell.angle_gamma   90.00
#
_symmetry.space_group_name_H-M   'P 1'
#
loop_
_entity.id
_entity.type
_entity.pdbx_description
1 polymer ?
#
loop_
_entity_poly.entity_id
_entity_poly.type
_entity_poly.pdbx_seq_one_letter_code
_entity_poly.pdbx_strand_id
1 'polypeptide(L)'
;MEPNEKSTWDNIRDRKNNADGLWVDWSSLHTQGQELYRVKKYEDALRCFNLVIKEDPYTPLVVRDNRAATYIKLGNFPAALDDGRKMIQLDESNCIVGLTSLNENYVF
;
A
#
# COMPACT_ATOMS: atom_id res chain seq x y z
N MET A 1 31.65 -1.80 -15.37
CA MET A 1 31.01 -2.74 -14.43
C MET A 1 30.75 -1.91 -13.19
N GLU A 2 29.55 -1.48 -12.83
CA GLU A 2 28.16 -1.93 -13.09
C GLU A 2 27.20 -0.70 -13.13
N PRO A 3 25.95 -0.83 -13.61
CA PRO A 3 24.86 0.01 -13.12
C PRO A 3 23.94 -0.81 -12.20
N ASN A 4 24.01 -0.42 -10.93
CA ASN A 4 23.23 -0.87 -9.79
C ASN A 4 21.70 -0.73 -9.98
N GLU A 5 20.97 -1.76 -9.53
CA GLU A 5 19.58 -1.83 -9.05
C GLU A 5 18.45 -1.21 -9.87
N LYS A 6 17.68 -2.08 -10.55
CA LYS A 6 16.22 -1.91 -10.62
C LYS A 6 15.59 -2.91 -9.67
N SER A 7 15.02 -2.40 -8.58
CA SER A 7 14.27 -3.20 -7.62
C SER A 7 13.15 -3.92 -8.36
N THR A 8 12.82 -5.14 -7.96
CA THR A 8 11.80 -6.02 -8.55
C THR A 8 10.44 -5.32 -8.79
N TRP A 9 10.18 -4.22 -8.08
CA TRP A 9 9.01 -3.34 -8.19
C TRP A 9 8.97 -2.45 -9.44
N ASP A 10 10.11 -2.10 -10.02
CA ASP A 10 10.18 -1.28 -11.25
C ASP A 10 9.66 -2.05 -12.47
N ASN A 11 9.75 -3.38 -12.46
CA ASN A 11 9.30 -4.25 -13.57
C ASN A 11 7.79 -4.61 -13.51
N ILE A 12 7.10 -4.30 -12.41
CA ILE A 12 5.66 -4.60 -12.23
C ILE A 12 4.80 -3.41 -12.71
N ARG A 13 5.33 -2.18 -12.60
CA ARG A 13 4.66 -0.93 -12.95
C ARG A 13 4.39 -0.75 -14.46
N ASP A 14 5.13 -1.45 -15.32
CA ASP A 14 5.01 -1.35 -16.79
C ASP A 14 3.87 -2.22 -17.39
N ARG A 15 3.12 -2.97 -16.57
CA ARG A 15 2.01 -3.83 -17.05
C ARG A 15 0.68 -3.46 -16.39
N LYS A 16 -0.07 -2.51 -16.96
CA LYS A 16 -1.45 -2.75 -17.44
C LYS A 16 -2.13 -1.45 -17.92
N ASN A 17 -2.33 -1.43 -19.23
CA ASN A 17 -3.16 -0.52 -19.99
C ASN A 17 -4.63 -0.59 -19.55
N ASN A 18 -5.27 0.57 -19.39
CA ASN A 18 -6.70 0.74 -19.66
C ASN A 18 -6.87 1.85 -20.72
N ALA A 19 -7.90 1.68 -21.54
CA ALA A 19 -8.01 2.16 -22.93
C ALA A 19 -8.01 3.69 -23.20
N ASP A 20 -7.77 4.53 -22.19
CA ASP A 20 -7.76 6.01 -22.32
C ASP A 20 -6.41 6.67 -22.01
N GLY A 21 -5.34 5.88 -21.80
CA GLY A 21 -3.96 6.41 -21.76
C GLY A 21 -3.63 7.32 -20.56
N LEU A 22 -4.47 7.39 -19.53
CA LEU A 22 -4.20 8.14 -18.31
C LEU A 22 -3.95 7.18 -17.15
N TRP A 23 -2.70 7.12 -16.71
CA TRP A 23 -2.27 6.38 -15.53
C TRP A 23 -2.97 6.94 -14.29
N VAL A 24 -3.78 6.13 -13.62
CA VAL A 24 -4.20 6.44 -12.25
C VAL A 24 -3.03 6.06 -11.35
N ASP A 25 -2.13 7.01 -11.16
CA ASP A 25 -0.99 6.84 -10.26
C ASP A 25 -1.51 6.59 -8.83
N TRP A 26 -1.17 5.44 -8.25
CA TRP A 26 -1.58 5.08 -6.89
C TRP A 26 -1.03 6.07 -5.85
N SER A 27 0.12 6.69 -6.15
CA SER A 27 0.69 7.79 -5.36
C SER A 27 -0.19 9.05 -5.46
N SER A 28 -0.71 9.37 -6.65
CA SER A 28 -1.68 10.45 -6.85
C SER A 28 -3.00 10.20 -6.11
N LEU A 29 -3.56 8.99 -6.18
CA LEU A 29 -4.77 8.62 -5.41
C LEU A 29 -4.54 8.67 -3.90
N HIS A 30 -3.37 8.22 -3.44
CA HIS A 30 -2.99 8.31 -2.03
C HIS A 30 -2.90 9.77 -1.57
N THR A 31 -2.23 10.62 -2.35
CA THR A 31 -2.12 12.06 -2.09
C THR A 31 -3.50 12.74 -2.09
N GLN A 32 -4.36 12.38 -3.03
CA GLN A 32 -5.74 12.87 -3.09
C GLN A 32 -6.54 12.46 -1.84
N GLY A 33 -6.40 11.20 -1.41
CA GLY A 33 -7.00 10.71 -0.16
C GLY A 33 -6.52 11.49 1.07
N GLN A 34 -5.23 11.83 1.13
CA GLN A 34 -4.67 12.64 2.21
C GLN A 34 -5.23 14.07 2.23
N GLU A 35 -5.40 14.68 1.05
CA GLU A 35 -5.98 16.02 0.97
C GLU A 35 -7.46 16.02 1.36
N LEU A 36 -8.21 15.02 0.90
CA LEU A 36 -9.61 14.79 1.31
C LEU A 36 -9.73 14.60 2.84
N TYR A 37 -8.79 13.85 3.44
CA TYR A 37 -8.72 13.68 4.88
C TYR A 37 -8.46 15.01 5.61
N ARG A 38 -7.58 15.88 5.08
CA ARG A 38 -7.30 17.21 5.65
C ARG A 38 -8.50 18.13 5.61
N VAL A 39 -9.28 18.11 4.53
CA VAL A 39 -10.54 18.86 4.42
C VAL A 39 -11.73 18.18 5.11
N LYS A 40 -11.47 17.13 5.90
CA LYS A 40 -12.46 16.37 6.69
C LYS A 40 -13.53 15.65 5.87
N LYS A 41 -13.27 15.40 4.57
CA LYS A 41 -14.11 14.57 3.70
C LYS A 41 -13.68 13.11 3.84
N TYR A 42 -13.98 12.53 4.99
CA TYR A 42 -13.47 11.22 5.37
C TYR A 42 -14.01 10.08 4.50
N GLU A 43 -15.27 10.16 4.06
CA GLU A 43 -15.89 9.14 3.20
C GLU A 43 -15.25 9.12 1.81
N ASP A 44 -14.94 10.28 1.25
CA ASP A 44 -14.25 10.40 -0.04
C ASP A 44 -12.78 9.95 0.08
N ALA A 45 -12.11 10.31 1.18
CA ALA A 45 -10.76 9.84 1.48
C ALA A 45 -10.67 8.30 1.55
N LEU A 46 -11.66 7.67 2.21
CA LEU A 46 -11.76 6.20 2.25
C LEU A 46 -11.89 5.59 0.85
N ARG A 47 -12.67 6.20 -0.05
CA ARG A 47 -12.82 5.70 -1.43
C ARG A 47 -11.48 5.70 -2.14
N CYS A 48 -10.71 6.79 -2.03
CA CYS A 48 -9.36 6.87 -2.59
C CYS A 48 -8.46 5.75 -2.04
N PHE A 49 -8.34 5.61 -0.72
CA PHE A 49 -7.48 4.57 -0.13
C PHE A 49 -7.94 3.15 -0.46
N ASN A 50 -9.25 2.91 -0.55
CA ASN A 50 -9.81 1.62 -0.95
C ASN A 50 -9.45 1.26 -2.40
N LEU A 51 -9.45 2.23 -3.31
CA LEU A 51 -9.02 2.01 -4.69
C LEU A 51 -7.54 1.64 -4.75
N VAL A 52 -6.67 2.36 -4.02
CA VAL A 52 -5.23 2.06 -3.99
C VAL A 52 -4.98 0.62 -3.48
N ILE A 53 -5.66 0.21 -2.40
CA ILE A 53 -5.52 -1.14 -1.82
C ILE A 53 -6.14 -2.23 -2.72
N LYS A 54 -7.15 -1.89 -3.52
CA LYS A 54 -7.77 -2.83 -4.46
C LYS A 54 -6.83 -3.13 -5.64
N GLU A 55 -6.09 -2.14 -6.12
CA GLU A 55 -5.15 -2.31 -7.23
C GLU A 55 -3.92 -3.11 -6.82
N ASP A 56 -3.38 -2.86 -5.63
CA ASP A 56 -2.31 -3.67 -5.06
C ASP A 56 -2.61 -4.03 -3.61
N PRO A 57 -2.96 -5.30 -3.31
CA PRO A 57 -3.14 -5.77 -1.94
C PRO A 57 -1.87 -5.71 -1.09
N TYR A 58 -0.68 -5.63 -1.69
CA TYR A 58 0.60 -5.41 -0.99
C TYR A 58 0.97 -3.93 -0.91
N THR A 59 0.00 -3.03 -1.16
CA THR A 59 0.17 -1.58 -1.05
C THR A 59 0.92 -1.19 0.23
N PRO A 60 1.73 -0.11 0.16
CA PRO A 60 2.54 0.34 1.28
C PRO A 60 1.72 0.46 2.57
N LEU A 61 2.34 0.05 3.68
CA LEU A 61 1.76 0.14 5.04
C LEU A 61 1.18 1.53 5.33
N VAL A 62 1.78 2.57 4.76
CA VAL A 62 1.34 3.98 4.85
C VAL A 62 -0.09 4.20 4.33
N VAL A 63 -0.53 3.50 3.28
CA VAL A 63 -1.89 3.63 2.73
C VAL A 63 -2.92 3.05 3.70
N ARG A 64 -2.61 1.88 4.29
CA ARG A 64 -3.45 1.23 5.30
C ARG A 64 -3.52 2.05 6.58
N ASP A 65 -2.41 2.66 6.99
CA ASP A 65 -2.38 3.56 8.15
C ASP A 65 -3.30 4.77 7.96
N ASN A 66 -3.22 5.44 6.81
CA ASN A 66 -4.13 6.55 6.49
C ASN A 66 -5.59 6.11 6.41
N ARG A 67 -5.87 4.91 5.89
CA ARG A 67 -7.22 4.35 5.86
C ARG A 67 -7.74 4.06 7.28
N ALA A 68 -6.92 3.47 8.14
CA ALA A 68 -7.23 3.21 9.54
C ALA A 68 -7.51 4.51 10.32
N ALA A 69 -6.68 5.54 10.12
CA ALA A 69 -6.89 6.87 10.69
C ALA A 69 -8.23 7.47 10.23
N THR A 70 -8.59 7.30 8.97
CA THR A 70 -9.86 7.76 8.42
C THR A 70 -11.05 7.02 9.03
N TYR A 71 -10.95 5.69 9.20
CA TYR A 71 -11.97 4.90 9.90
C TYR A 71 -12.16 5.33 11.36
N ILE A 72 -11.07 5.65 12.07
CA ILE A 72 -11.12 6.19 13.44
C ILE A 72 -11.89 7.51 13.48
N LYS A 73 -11.66 8.42 12.52
CA LYS A 73 -12.39 9.70 12.43
C LYS A 73 -13.88 9.51 12.15
N LEU A 74 -14.25 8.45 11.43
CA LEU A 74 -15.64 8.07 11.17
C LEU A 74 -16.27 7.25 12.31
N GLY A 75 -15.52 6.94 13.38
CA GLY A 75 -16.00 6.11 14.49
C GLY A 75 -16.09 4.61 14.17
N ASN A 76 -15.55 4.17 13.03
CA ASN A 76 -15.52 2.76 12.65
C ASN A 76 -14.23 2.08 13.15
N PHE A 77 -14.16 1.91 14.47
CA PHE A 77 -13.02 1.24 15.11
C PHE A 77 -12.80 -0.22 14.65
N PRO A 78 -13.85 -1.04 14.38
CA PRO A 78 -13.65 -2.39 13.88
C PRO A 78 -12.87 -2.45 12.55
N ALA A 79 -13.18 -1.56 11.60
CA ALA A 79 -12.47 -1.50 10.32
C ALA A 79 -11.03 -1.01 10.47
N ALA A 80 -10.79 -0.04 11.36
CA ALA A 80 -9.43 0.42 11.67
C ALA A 80 -8.57 -0.69 12.29
N LEU A 81 -9.14 -1.51 13.17
CA LEU A 81 -8.45 -2.66 13.77
C LEU A 81 -8.12 -3.75 12.74
N ASP A 82 -9.01 -3.98 11.77
CA ASP A 82 -8.75 -4.92 10.68
C ASP A 82 -7.55 -4.47 9.83
N ASP A 83 -7.45 -3.17 9.54
CA ASP A 83 -6.29 -2.61 8.84
C ASP A 83 -5.00 -2.77 9.63
N GLY A 84 -5.02 -2.47 10.94
CA GLY A 84 -3.86 -2.69 11.81
C GLY A 84 -3.40 -4.15 11.86
N ARG A 85 -4.34 -5.11 11.90
CA ARG A 85 -4.02 -6.54 11.85
C ARG A 85 -3.38 -6.95 10.53
N LYS A 86 -3.92 -6.45 9.41
CA LYS A 86 -3.35 -6.70 8.07
C LYS A 86 -1.95 -6.09 7.92
N MET A 87 -1.71 -4.91 8.51
CA MET A 87 -0.39 -4.29 8.51
C MET A 87 0.64 -5.16 9.24
N ILE A 88 0.29 -5.70 10.41
CA ILE A 88 1.16 -6.61 11.18
C ILE A 88 1.44 -7.88 10.36
N GLN A 89 0.42 -8.49 9.77
CA GLN A 89 0.60 -9.68 8.93
C GLN A 89 1.52 -9.43 7.73
N LEU A 90 1.40 -8.26 7.09
CA LEU A 90 2.26 -7.89 5.97
C LEU A 90 3.71 -7.65 6.41
N ASP A 91 3.91 -6.99 7.55
CA ASP A 91 5.25 -6.75 8.11
C ASP A 91 5.92 -8.08 8.53
N GLU A 92 5.17 -8.96 9.20
CA GLU A 92 5.62 -10.33 9.53
C GLU A 92 5.95 -11.13 8.26
N SER A 93 5.13 -11.05 7.21
CA SER A 93 5.39 -11.75 5.95
C SER A 93 6.64 -11.22 5.24
N ASN A 94 6.86 -9.91 5.23
CA ASN A 94 8.08 -9.31 4.69
C ASN A 94 9.31 -9.70 5.52
N CYS A 95 9.17 -9.73 6.85
CA CYS A 95 10.22 -10.18 7.75
C CYS A 95 10.57 -11.66 7.54
N ILE A 96 9.56 -12.53 7.40
CA ILE A 96 9.76 -13.97 7.15
C ILE A 96 10.40 -14.20 5.78
N VAL A 97 9.93 -13.54 4.71
CA VAL A 97 10.55 -13.65 3.38
C VAL A 97 12.00 -13.18 3.42
N GLY A 98 12.29 -12.05 4.09
CA GLY A 98 13.65 -11.58 4.31
C GLY A 98 14.52 -12.57 5.08
N LEU A 99 13.99 -13.21 6.13
CA LEU A 99 14.70 -14.23 6.90
C LEU A 99 14.94 -15.50 6.09
N THR A 100 13.98 -15.96 5.28
CA THR A 100 14.19 -17.12 4.39
C THR A 100 15.23 -16.86 3.31
N SER A 101 15.22 -15.68 2.69
CA SER A 101 16.24 -15.29 1.69
C SER A 101 17.63 -15.07 2.29
N LEU A 102 17.71 -14.71 3.58
CA LEU A 102 18.97 -14.69 4.32
C LEU A 102 19.43 -16.11 4.72
N ASN A 103 18.50 -17.03 5.03
CA ASN A 103 18.83 -18.40 5.40
C ASN A 103 19.29 -19.27 4.20
N GLU A 104 18.84 -18.96 2.98
CA GLU A 104 19.34 -19.62 1.76
C GLU A 104 20.79 -19.21 1.40
N ASN A 105 21.32 -18.13 2.00
CA ASN A 105 22.72 -17.70 1.86
C ASN A 105 23.63 -18.13 3.03
N TYR A 106 23.09 -18.85 4.02
CA TYR A 106 23.85 -19.43 5.13
C TYR A 106 23.58 -20.93 5.25
N VAL A 107 23.83 -21.66 4.16
CA VAL A 107 24.05 -23.10 4.23
C VAL A 107 25.55 -23.33 4.10
N PHE A 108 26.21 -23.58 5.24
CA PHE A 108 27.57 -24.14 5.30
C PHE A 108 27.53 -25.64 5.00
#